data_AF-A0A016V8N7-F1
#
_entry.id   AF-A0A016V8N7-F1
#
_cell.length_a   1.000
_cell.length_b   1.000
_cell.length_c   1.000
_cell.angle_alpha   90.00
_cell.angle_beta   90.00
_cell.angle_gamma   90.00
#
_symmetry.space_group_name_H-M   'P 1'
#
loop_
_entity.id
_entity.type
_entity.pdbx_description
1 polymer ?
#
loop_
_entity_poly.entity_id
_entity_poly.type
_entity_poly.pdbx_seq_one_letter_code
_entity_poly.pdbx_strand_id
1 'polypeptide(L)'
;MWFHGVLILTVVAYAFGKVKVQKAKFGDTVTLQAEPGTTQWKRVKSDGTTEYVQHCGEGRGLGCNMFADDRGGFSCPTSGVTVFPNGTLTLQFLWQGDAYATYSSRDATKEVGF
;
A
#
# COMPACT_ATOMS: atom_id res chain seq x y z
N MET A 1 30.30 -16.97 26.98
CA MET A 1 29.05 -16.18 26.90
C MET A 1 29.32 -14.89 26.13
N TRP A 2 29.34 -14.91 24.79
CA TRP A 2 29.53 -13.70 23.96
C TRP A 2 28.83 -13.77 22.58
N PHE A 3 28.34 -14.95 22.18
CA PHE A 3 27.70 -15.17 20.88
C PHE A 3 26.25 -14.65 20.78
N HIS A 4 25.55 -14.44 21.90
CA HIS A 4 24.15 -13.99 21.86
C HIS A 4 24.00 -12.50 21.51
N GLY A 5 25.00 -11.67 21.79
CA GLY A 5 24.95 -10.23 21.47
C GLY A 5 25.10 -9.95 19.98
N VAL A 6 25.89 -10.75 19.27
CA VAL A 6 26.13 -10.61 17.82
C VAL A 6 24.87 -10.91 17.01
N LEU A 7 24.07 -11.87 17.48
CA LEU A 7 22.88 -12.34 16.77
C LEU A 7 21.71 -11.35 16.87
N ILE A 8 21.59 -10.62 17.98
CA ILE A 8 20.57 -9.58 18.14
C ILE A 8 20.90 -8.37 17.24
N LEU A 9 22.19 -8.05 17.06
CA LEU A 9 22.60 -6.92 16.22
C LEU A 9 22.38 -7.19 14.73
N THR A 10 22.51 -8.43 14.27
CA THR A 10 22.25 -8.80 12.87
C THR A 10 20.76 -8.80 12.53
N VAL A 11 19.86 -9.19 13.44
CA VAL A 11 18.42 -9.20 13.16
C VAL A 11 17.84 -7.80 13.01
N VAL A 12 18.35 -6.80 13.74
CA VAL A 12 17.89 -5.40 13.62
C VAL A 12 18.36 -4.75 12.30
N ALA A 13 19.41 -5.28 11.66
CA ALA A 13 19.99 -4.72 10.45
C ALA A 13 19.24 -5.07 9.15
N TYR A 14 18.28 -6.01 9.13
CA TYR A 14 17.71 -6.53 7.87
C TYR A 14 16.33 -5.99 7.48
N ALA A 15 15.76 -5.03 8.20
CA ALA A 15 14.54 -4.34 7.78
C ALA A 15 14.83 -3.13 6.87
N PHE A 16 15.55 -3.34 5.76
CA PHE A 16 15.71 -2.30 4.74
C PHE A 16 14.45 -2.24 3.87
N GLY A 17 13.44 -1.50 4.32
CA GLY A 17 12.33 -1.11 3.45
C GLY A 17 12.83 -0.18 2.34
N LYS A 18 12.65 -0.55 1.06
CA LYS A 18 12.91 0.35 -0.07
C LYS A 18 11.80 1.41 -0.14
N VAL A 19 12.10 2.62 0.32
CA VAL A 19 11.20 3.78 0.16
C VAL A 19 11.51 4.49 -1.16
N LYS A 20 10.50 4.65 -2.03
CA LYS A 20 10.61 5.42 -3.28
C LYS A 20 9.63 6.57 -3.26
N VAL A 21 10.12 7.78 -3.55
CA VAL A 21 9.27 8.97 -3.71
C VAL A 21 8.94 9.16 -5.19
N GLN A 22 7.66 9.29 -5.52
CA GLN A 22 7.18 9.58 -6.86
C GLN A 22 6.56 10.98 -6.91
N LYS A 23 7.11 11.85 -7.75
CA LYS A 23 6.61 13.21 -7.96
C LYS A 23 5.65 13.22 -9.14
N ALA A 24 4.49 13.84 -8.98
CA ALA A 24 3.47 14.05 -10.01
C ALA A 24 2.67 15.33 -9.69
N LYS A 25 1.93 15.86 -10.67
CA LYS A 25 1.05 17.03 -10.47
C LYS A 25 -0.34 16.57 -10.06
N PHE A 26 -1.09 17.45 -9.42
CA PHE A 26 -2.51 17.19 -9.17
C PHE A 26 -3.27 17.02 -10.49
N GLY A 27 -4.15 16.03 -10.54
CA GLY A 27 -4.87 15.62 -11.75
C GLY A 27 -4.11 14.62 -12.63
N ASP A 28 -2.82 14.37 -12.40
CA ASP A 28 -2.09 13.36 -13.16
C ASP A 28 -2.56 11.95 -12.77
N THR A 29 -2.56 11.06 -13.76
CA THR A 29 -2.59 9.61 -13.52
C THR A 29 -1.25 9.19 -12.91
N VAL A 30 -1.28 8.49 -11.78
CA VAL A 30 -0.07 8.01 -11.10
C VAL A 30 -0.07 6.50 -11.04
N THR A 31 1.02 5.90 -11.52
CA THR A 31 1.23 4.45 -11.48
C THR A 31 2.32 4.11 -10.49
N LEU A 32 1.99 3.28 -9.50
CA LEU A 32 2.89 2.71 -8.51
C LEU A 32 3.13 1.24 -8.83
N GLN A 33 4.36 0.78 -8.64
CA GLN A 33 4.74 -0.60 -8.92
C GLN A 33 5.33 -1.24 -7.66
N ALA A 34 4.68 -2.30 -7.19
CA ALA A 34 5.20 -3.19 -6.16
C ALA A 34 5.85 -4.44 -6.80
N GLU A 35 6.25 -5.38 -5.97
CA GLU A 35 6.78 -6.67 -6.44
C GLU A 35 5.68 -7.47 -7.17
N PRO A 36 6.06 -8.28 -8.19
CA PRO A 36 5.14 -9.17 -8.86
C PRO A 36 4.36 -10.05 -7.87
N GLY A 37 3.05 -10.21 -8.10
CA GLY A 37 2.18 -10.95 -7.19
C GLY A 37 1.56 -10.11 -6.07
N THR A 38 1.88 -8.82 -5.99
CA THR A 38 1.12 -7.90 -5.12
C THR A 38 -0.30 -7.74 -5.65
N THR A 39 -1.29 -8.21 -4.91
CA THR A 39 -2.72 -8.09 -5.24
C THR A 39 -3.45 -7.16 -4.30
N GLN A 40 -2.85 -6.80 -3.17
CA GLN A 40 -3.41 -5.89 -2.19
C GLN A 40 -2.45 -4.76 -1.86
N TRP A 41 -2.97 -3.56 -1.82
CA TRP A 41 -2.26 -2.34 -1.48
C TRP A 41 -2.82 -1.75 -0.21
N LYS A 42 -1.92 -1.27 0.64
CA LYS A 42 -2.20 -0.46 1.82
C LYS A 42 -1.83 0.98 1.50
N ARG A 43 -2.70 1.91 1.88
CA ARG A 43 -2.45 3.36 1.87
C ARG A 43 -2.51 3.87 3.30
N VAL A 44 -1.53 4.67 3.70
CA VAL A 44 -1.53 5.41 4.95
C VAL A 44 -1.52 6.89 4.61
N LYS A 45 -2.61 7.59 4.91
CA LYS A 45 -2.75 9.04 4.70
C LYS A 45 -1.90 9.84 5.69
N SER A 46 -1.75 11.14 5.43
CA SER A 46 -0.98 12.06 6.28
C SER A 46 -1.54 12.23 7.69
N ASP A 47 -2.85 11.99 7.88
CA ASP A 47 -3.53 11.98 9.18
C ASP A 47 -3.40 10.64 9.94
N GLY A 48 -2.71 9.66 9.36
CA GLY A 48 -2.53 8.33 9.91
C GLY A 48 -3.65 7.34 9.57
N THR A 49 -4.70 7.77 8.87
CA THR A 49 -5.77 6.86 8.42
C THR A 49 -5.20 5.79 7.50
N THR A 50 -5.48 4.53 7.83
CA THR A 50 -5.08 3.36 7.05
C THR A 50 -6.24 2.84 6.23
N GLU A 51 -5.97 2.55 4.96
CA GLU A 51 -6.93 2.04 4.01
C GLU A 51 -6.30 0.97 3.12
N TYR A 52 -7.14 0.28 2.36
CA TYR A 52 -6.69 -0.70 1.38
C TYR A 52 -7.50 -0.71 0.11
N VAL A 53 -6.88 -1.31 -0.90
CA VAL A 53 -7.50 -1.69 -2.15
C VAL A 53 -6.85 -2.98 -2.64
N GLN A 54 -7.60 -3.80 -3.36
CA GLN A 54 -7.17 -5.08 -3.88
C GLN A 54 -7.62 -5.28 -5.32
N HIS A 55 -6.96 -6.20 -6.01
CA HIS A 55 -7.37 -6.65 -7.33
C HIS A 55 -8.68 -7.44 -7.24
N CYS A 56 -9.70 -7.02 -7.98
CA CYS A 56 -11.02 -7.67 -8.00
C CYS A 56 -11.46 -8.15 -9.40
N GLY A 57 -10.56 -8.18 -10.39
CA GLY A 57 -10.93 -8.43 -11.78
C GLY A 57 -11.93 -7.38 -12.29
N GLU A 58 -13.14 -7.83 -12.67
CA GLU A 58 -14.23 -6.95 -13.11
C GLU A 58 -15.06 -6.35 -11.96
N GLY A 59 -14.79 -6.77 -10.71
CA GLY A 59 -15.49 -6.27 -9.53
C GLY A 59 -15.32 -4.77 -9.31
N ARG A 60 -16.40 -4.11 -8.87
CA ARG A 60 -16.43 -2.67 -8.55
C ARG A 60 -16.96 -2.46 -7.14
N GLY A 61 -16.46 -1.43 -6.46
CA GLY A 61 -16.85 -1.03 -5.12
C GLY A 61 -15.68 -0.85 -4.17
N LEU A 62 -16.00 -0.71 -2.88
CA LEU A 62 -15.07 -0.56 -1.77
C LEU A 62 -14.04 -1.69 -1.75
N GLY A 63 -12.77 -1.30 -1.71
CA GLY A 63 -11.65 -2.22 -1.76
C GLY A 63 -11.29 -2.70 -3.16
N CYS A 64 -12.04 -2.37 -4.23
CA CYS A 64 -11.73 -2.81 -5.60
C CYS A 64 -11.25 -1.66 -6.50
N ASN A 65 -12.11 -0.68 -6.76
CA ASN A 65 -11.79 0.50 -7.57
C ASN A 65 -11.76 1.80 -6.75
N MET A 66 -11.84 1.64 -5.43
CA MET A 66 -11.82 2.69 -4.42
C MET A 66 -11.26 2.13 -3.11
N PHE A 67 -10.57 2.98 -2.36
CA PHE A 67 -10.03 2.59 -1.06
C PHE A 67 -11.13 2.34 -0.02
N ALA A 68 -10.98 1.28 0.77
CA ALA A 68 -11.78 0.98 1.94
C ALA A 68 -10.94 1.15 3.21
N ASP A 69 -11.55 1.55 4.32
CA ASP A 69 -10.89 1.50 5.63
C ASP A 69 -10.69 0.05 6.10
N ASP A 70 -9.91 -0.16 7.17
CA ASP A 70 -9.65 -1.51 7.71
C ASP A 70 -10.90 -2.26 8.23
N ARG A 71 -12.05 -1.58 8.36
CA ARG A 71 -13.35 -2.18 8.73
C ARG A 71 -14.18 -2.50 7.49
N GLY A 72 -13.66 -2.28 6.28
CA GLY A 72 -14.38 -2.45 5.02
C GLY A 72 -15.35 -1.30 4.71
N GLY A 73 -15.24 -0.18 5.43
CA GLY A 73 -16.07 1.00 5.28
C GLY A 73 -15.54 2.00 4.25
N PHE A 74 -16.37 3.01 3.97
CA PHE A 74 -16.03 4.10 3.08
C PHE A 74 -15.08 5.08 3.76
N SER A 75 -14.01 5.46 3.07
CA SER A 75 -13.10 6.49 3.53
C SER A 75 -13.10 7.69 2.59
N CYS A 76 -13.41 8.86 3.15
CA CYS A 76 -13.43 10.13 2.45
C CYS A 76 -12.03 10.78 2.45
N PRO A 77 -11.72 11.57 1.42
CA PRO A 77 -12.23 11.47 0.05
C PRO A 77 -11.77 10.17 -0.62
N THR A 78 -12.62 9.66 -1.49
CA THR A 78 -12.35 8.42 -2.21
C THR A 78 -11.62 8.68 -3.51
N SER A 79 -10.60 7.86 -3.77
CA SER A 79 -9.75 7.96 -4.95
C SER A 79 -10.09 6.84 -5.91
N GLY A 80 -10.34 7.17 -7.16
CA GLY A 80 -10.53 6.19 -8.22
C GLY A 80 -9.21 5.50 -8.51
N VAL A 81 -9.17 4.18 -8.34
CA VAL A 81 -7.96 3.38 -8.48
C VAL A 81 -8.20 2.09 -9.23
N THR A 82 -7.13 1.50 -9.75
CA THR A 82 -7.12 0.17 -10.35
C THR A 82 -5.90 -0.59 -9.87
N VAL A 83 -6.11 -1.78 -9.30
CA VAL A 83 -5.02 -2.72 -8.98
C VAL A 83 -4.97 -3.79 -10.06
N PHE A 84 -3.77 -4.03 -10.58
CA PHE A 84 -3.50 -5.06 -11.59
C PHE A 84 -2.81 -6.27 -10.94
N PRO A 85 -2.98 -7.49 -11.50
CA PRO A 85 -2.41 -8.71 -10.92
C PRO A 85 -0.87 -8.77 -10.98
N ASN A 86 -0.26 -7.89 -11.77
CA ASN A 86 1.19 -7.73 -11.87
C ASN A 86 1.79 -6.85 -10.75
N GLY A 87 1.02 -6.46 -9.74
CA GLY A 87 1.49 -5.58 -8.67
C GLY A 87 1.53 -4.11 -9.04
N THR A 88 0.83 -3.68 -10.11
CA THR A 88 0.65 -2.27 -10.43
C THR A 88 -0.58 -1.70 -9.73
N LEU A 89 -0.45 -0.52 -9.12
CA LEU A 89 -1.57 0.31 -8.65
C LEU A 89 -1.60 1.60 -9.47
N THR A 90 -2.73 1.88 -10.11
CA THR A 90 -2.96 3.13 -10.82
C THR A 90 -3.97 3.98 -10.09
N LEU A 91 -3.60 5.21 -9.78
CA LEU A 91 -4.51 6.28 -9.37
C LEU A 91 -4.95 7.04 -10.61
N GLN A 92 -6.26 7.16 -10.81
CA GLN A 92 -6.84 7.82 -11.99
C GLN A 92 -6.58 9.32 -11.98
N PHE A 93 -6.68 9.96 -10.79
CA PHE A 93 -6.42 11.38 -10.60
C PHE A 93 -5.75 11.59 -9.25
N LEU A 94 -4.52 12.11 -9.26
CA LEU A 94 -3.82 12.48 -8.03
C LEU A 94 -4.46 13.73 -7.41
N TRP A 95 -4.85 13.67 -6.14
CA TRP A 95 -5.36 14.81 -5.38
C TRP A 95 -4.70 14.88 -4.01
N GLN A 96 -5.06 15.90 -3.21
CA GLN A 96 -4.32 16.25 -1.99
C GLN A 96 -4.16 15.10 -0.98
N GLY A 97 -5.19 14.26 -0.79
CA GLY A 97 -5.11 13.14 0.15
C GLY A 97 -4.30 11.95 -0.36
N ASP A 98 -3.97 11.90 -1.64
CA ASP A 98 -3.05 10.90 -2.22
C ASP A 98 -1.60 11.37 -2.20
N ALA A 99 -1.37 12.66 -2.46
CA ALA A 99 -0.02 13.19 -2.69
C ALA A 99 0.95 13.04 -1.50
N TYR A 100 0.41 12.94 -0.29
CA TYR A 100 1.19 12.79 0.95
C TYR A 100 1.00 11.41 1.60
N ALA A 101 0.31 10.50 0.93
CA ALA A 101 0.09 9.16 1.45
C ALA A 101 1.29 8.25 1.16
N THR A 102 1.52 7.30 2.07
CA THR A 102 2.48 6.21 1.88
C THR A 102 1.74 4.98 1.39
N TYR A 103 2.28 4.34 0.35
CA TYR A 103 1.70 3.15 -0.27
C TYR A 103 2.64 1.97 -0.06
N SER A 104 2.09 0.82 0.31
CA SER A 104 2.85 -0.43 0.48
C SER A 104 2.02 -1.63 0.04
N SER A 105 2.68 -2.74 -0.27
CA SER A 105 1.97 -4.02 -0.39
C SER A 105 1.33 -4.38 0.95
N ARG A 106 0.07 -4.82 0.93
CA ARG A 106 -0.65 -5.36 2.10
C ARG A 106 -0.51 -6.88 2.20
N ASP A 107 -0.13 -7.55 1.11
CA ASP A 107 -0.08 -9.02 1.02
C ASP A 107 0.88 -9.66 2.04
N ALA A 108 1.92 -8.92 2.47
CA ALA A 108 2.87 -9.36 3.49
C ALA A 108 2.28 -9.45 4.92
N THR A 109 1.05 -8.97 5.14
CA THR A 109 0.41 -8.92 6.48
C THR A 109 -0.64 -10.02 6.68
N LYS A 110 -0.59 -11.13 5.93
CA LYS A 110 -1.23 -12.36 6.42
C LYS A 110 -0.42 -12.84 7.62
N GLU A 111 -0.87 -12.48 8.81
CA GLU A 111 -0.38 -13.05 10.05
C GLU A 111 -0.35 -14.57 9.88
N VAL A 112 0.86 -15.13 9.91
CA VAL A 112 1.06 -16.56 10.10
C VAL A 112 0.57 -16.81 11.53
N GLY A 113 -0.69 -17.20 11.66
CA GLY A 113 -1.18 -17.81 12.89
C GLY A 113 -0.35 -19.06 13.15
N PHE A 114 0.53 -18.98 14.14
CA PHE A 114 1.14 -20.15 14.77
C PHE A 114 0.15 -20.78 15.74
#